data_AF-A0A3D4NTA3-F1
#
_entry.id   AF-A0A3D4NTA3-F1
#
_cell.length_a   1.000
_cell.length_b   1.000
_cell.length_c   1.000
_cell.angle_alpha   90.00
_cell.angle_beta   90.00
_cell.angle_gamma   90.00
#
_symmetry.space_group_name_H-M   'P 1'
#
loop_
_entity.id
_entity.type
_entity.pdbx_description
1 polymer ?
#
loop_
_entity_poly.entity_id
_entity_poly.type
_entity_poly.pdbx_seq_one_letter_code
_entity_poly.pdbx_strand_id
1 'polypeptide(L)'
;MTEHYLDLYRHLTAGNSVGQPGSTFDIPATASLQEMRLRTLKHNDTFGVFDPNGDVLVTEDSPQGLFHTDTRHLSGLYLTLNGARPLLLSSTLRDDNTMLTCDLTNPDLFDAKGNRVLHHDLIHLRRSRFLWDGSCCERITLRNFDEHPQRLQLRIQFVADFKDLFEVRGARRSQRGEAHRAEIANDQVLLSYTGLDHKRRTTRLRFDPVPASLSCDQALFDLELAPGQMQSFFLDINCGVQNPPYSVRHGFFVSLRDARRQSRTFFARAASVTTSHEVFNEAVNRSIADLNMLMSKTPYGLYPYAGIPWFSTVFGRDSLITALQMLWLDPGIARGVLRYLAANQAIRVDPAADAEPGKILHEVRLGEMAELGEVPFRRYYGSIDSTPLFVMLAAAYLERTHDLDTLRELWPNIEAALNWIDEYGDRDGDGFVEYGRQSSEGLINQGWKDSHDSVFHADGRLAVGPIAIVEVQAYVYGAWSGAAQIARRLGDPDRAQGL
;
A
#
# COMPACT_ATOMS: atom_id res chain seq x y z
N MET A 1 -26.57 10.89 -14.51
CA MET A 1 -25.60 9.84 -14.10
C MET A 1 -25.81 9.34 -12.67
N THR A 2 -26.81 9.84 -11.91
CA THR A 2 -27.01 9.54 -10.48
C THR A 2 -27.96 8.38 -10.18
N GLU A 3 -28.94 8.07 -11.03
CA GLU A 3 -29.89 6.98 -10.76
C GLU A 3 -29.29 5.58 -10.94
N HIS A 4 -28.41 5.39 -11.92
CA HIS A 4 -27.79 4.08 -12.19
C HIS A 4 -26.81 3.63 -11.08
N TYR A 5 -26.19 4.58 -10.37
CA TYR A 5 -25.35 4.30 -9.21
C TYR A 5 -26.17 3.99 -7.95
N LEU A 6 -27.33 4.64 -7.79
CA LEU A 6 -28.26 4.36 -6.68
C LEU A 6 -28.97 3.01 -6.85
N ASP A 7 -29.27 2.60 -8.09
CA ASP A 7 -29.81 1.26 -8.37
C ASP A 7 -28.75 0.16 -8.20
N LEU A 8 -27.48 0.45 -8.58
CA LEU A 8 -26.35 -0.44 -8.27
C LEU A 8 -26.13 -0.55 -6.75
N TYR A 9 -26.19 0.56 -6.02
CA TYR A 9 -26.12 0.60 -4.55
C TYR A 9 -27.27 -0.18 -3.89
N ARG A 10 -28.51 -0.06 -4.40
CA ARG A 10 -29.66 -0.84 -3.91
C ARG A 10 -29.54 -2.33 -4.22
N HIS A 11 -29.01 -2.72 -5.39
CA HIS A 11 -28.73 -4.13 -5.69
C HIS A 11 -27.60 -4.70 -4.81
N LEU A 12 -26.56 -3.91 -4.54
CA LEU A 12 -25.40 -4.30 -3.72
C LEU A 12 -25.73 -4.40 -2.22
N THR A 13 -26.73 -3.67 -1.73
CA THR A 13 -27.18 -3.69 -0.32
C THR A 13 -28.39 -4.59 -0.06
N ALA A 14 -29.24 -4.84 -1.07
CA ALA A 14 -30.41 -5.71 -0.94
C ALA A 14 -30.07 -7.22 -0.81
N GLY A 15 -28.83 -7.62 -1.14
CA GLY A 15 -28.36 -9.00 -1.06
C GLY A 15 -28.40 -9.64 0.34
N ASN A 16 -28.71 -8.86 1.38
CA ASN A 16 -28.85 -9.34 2.77
C ASN A 16 -30.30 -9.37 3.29
N SER A 17 -31.32 -9.25 2.44
CA SER A 17 -32.70 -9.11 2.96
C SER A 17 -33.81 -9.72 2.09
N VAL A 18 -33.63 -10.93 1.57
CA VAL A 18 -34.77 -11.75 1.13
C VAL A 18 -34.62 -13.19 1.61
N GLY A 19 -34.89 -13.40 2.89
CA GLY A 19 -35.36 -14.68 3.43
C GLY A 19 -36.63 -14.39 4.23
N GLN A 20 -37.79 -14.90 3.79
CA GLN A 20 -38.93 -14.99 4.70
C GLN A 20 -38.54 -15.91 5.87
N PRO A 21 -38.95 -15.61 7.12
CA PRO A 21 -38.57 -16.41 8.29
C PRO A 21 -39.18 -17.80 8.13
N GLY A 22 -38.32 -18.74 7.74
CA GLY A 22 -38.72 -20.01 7.15
C GLY A 22 -38.28 -21.22 7.97
N SER A 23 -37.72 -21.06 9.16
CA SER A 23 -37.69 -22.09 10.22
C SER A 23 -37.11 -21.50 11.51
N THR A 24 -37.46 -22.07 12.66
CA THR A 24 -36.87 -21.77 13.98
C THR A 24 -35.36 -22.09 14.11
N PHE A 25 -34.69 -22.44 13.01
CA PHE A 25 -33.27 -22.78 12.92
C PHE A 25 -32.52 -22.03 11.82
N ASP A 26 -33.06 -20.92 11.29
CA ASP A 26 -32.29 -20.00 10.46
C ASP A 26 -31.15 -19.41 11.29
N ILE A 27 -29.92 -19.90 11.10
CA ILE A 27 -28.71 -19.29 11.67
C ILE A 27 -28.49 -18.00 10.89
N PRO A 28 -28.72 -16.81 11.48
CA PRO A 28 -28.34 -15.58 10.81
C PRO A 28 -26.83 -15.58 10.66
N ALA A 29 -26.32 -15.19 9.49
CA ALA A 29 -24.91 -14.89 9.30
C ALA A 29 -24.56 -13.60 10.07
N THR A 30 -24.54 -13.66 11.41
CA THR A 30 -23.87 -12.65 12.22
C THR A 30 -22.38 -12.78 11.97
N ALA A 31 -21.82 -11.77 11.30
CA ALA A 31 -20.44 -11.72 10.87
C ALA A 31 -19.46 -12.13 11.98
N SER A 32 -18.63 -13.14 11.71
CA SER A 32 -17.55 -13.55 12.62
C SER A 32 -16.58 -12.39 12.85
N LEU A 33 -15.88 -12.36 14.00
CA LEU A 33 -14.79 -11.40 14.25
C LEU A 33 -13.71 -11.40 13.13
N GLN A 34 -13.56 -12.52 12.41
CA GLN A 34 -12.69 -12.63 11.24
C GLN A 34 -13.19 -11.82 10.02
N GLU A 35 -14.50 -11.60 9.89
CA GLU A 35 -15.15 -10.85 8.80
C GLU A 35 -14.93 -9.33 8.89
N MET A 36 -14.49 -8.82 10.05
CA MET A 36 -14.27 -7.38 10.25
C MET A 36 -12.89 -6.88 9.81
N ARG A 37 -11.89 -7.77 9.63
CA ARG A 37 -10.50 -7.33 9.34
C ARG A 37 -10.22 -7.31 7.85
N LEU A 38 -9.90 -6.14 7.29
CA LEU A 38 -9.48 -6.02 5.89
C LEU A 38 -8.19 -6.82 5.63
N ARG A 39 -8.04 -7.31 4.40
CA ARG A 39 -6.88 -8.02 3.88
C ARG A 39 -6.09 -7.10 2.96
N THR A 40 -4.82 -6.91 3.27
CA THR A 40 -3.93 -6.03 2.52
C THR A 40 -2.89 -6.82 1.74
N LEU A 41 -2.62 -6.40 0.51
CA LEU A 41 -1.48 -6.85 -0.28
C LEU A 41 -0.74 -5.62 -0.78
N LYS A 42 0.58 -5.69 -0.90
CA LYS A 42 1.41 -4.65 -1.53
C LYS A 42 2.56 -5.24 -2.31
N HIS A 43 2.87 -4.61 -3.43
CA HIS A 43 4.08 -4.81 -4.20
C HIS A 43 4.52 -3.48 -4.82
N ASN A 44 5.70 -2.99 -4.42
CA ASN A 44 6.18 -1.66 -4.79
C ASN A 44 5.11 -0.58 -4.58
N ASP A 45 4.76 0.17 -5.62
CA ASP A 45 3.79 1.28 -5.64
C ASP A 45 2.32 0.83 -5.78
N THR A 46 2.06 -0.48 -5.76
CA THR A 46 0.72 -1.05 -5.91
C THR A 46 0.30 -1.71 -4.61
N PHE A 47 -0.89 -1.39 -4.12
CA PHE A 47 -1.47 -2.08 -2.98
C PHE A 47 -2.97 -2.33 -3.17
N GLY A 48 -3.48 -3.35 -2.50
CA GLY A 48 -4.87 -3.74 -2.52
C GLY A 48 -5.41 -3.87 -1.12
N VAL A 49 -6.61 -3.36 -0.89
CA VAL A 49 -7.36 -3.49 0.36
C VAL A 49 -8.66 -4.19 0.05
N PHE A 50 -8.81 -5.40 0.57
CA PHE A 50 -9.92 -6.30 0.31
C PHE A 50 -10.64 -6.63 1.60
N ASP A 51 -11.89 -7.04 1.52
CA ASP A 51 -12.54 -7.70 2.65
C ASP A 51 -12.08 -9.16 2.80
N PRO A 52 -12.55 -9.88 3.83
CA PRO A 52 -12.16 -11.27 4.06
C PRO A 52 -12.53 -12.25 2.94
N ASN A 53 -13.53 -11.94 2.10
CA ASN A 53 -13.88 -12.78 0.95
C ASN A 53 -12.98 -12.51 -0.26
N GLY A 54 -12.10 -11.50 -0.17
CA GLY A 54 -11.28 -11.02 -1.28
C GLY A 54 -12.01 -10.04 -2.19
N ASP A 55 -13.17 -9.52 -1.77
CA ASP A 55 -13.92 -8.51 -2.52
C ASP A 55 -13.44 -7.09 -2.19
N VAL A 56 -13.79 -6.15 -3.06
CA VAL A 56 -13.80 -4.71 -2.80
C VAL A 56 -15.26 -4.28 -2.87
N LEU A 57 -15.86 -3.96 -1.73
CA LEU A 57 -17.26 -3.55 -1.64
C LEU A 57 -17.40 -2.04 -1.88
N VAL A 58 -18.29 -1.66 -2.82
CA VAL A 58 -18.60 -0.26 -3.11
C VAL A 58 -19.45 0.30 -1.98
N THR A 59 -18.80 0.97 -1.03
CA THR A 59 -19.44 1.66 0.10
C THR A 59 -18.97 3.11 0.12
N GLU A 60 -19.85 4.03 0.52
CA GLU A 60 -19.46 5.43 0.78
C GLU A 60 -18.36 5.40 1.85
N ASP A 61 -17.25 6.07 1.56
CA ASP A 61 -16.06 6.16 2.43
C ASP A 61 -15.28 4.86 2.68
N SER A 62 -15.43 3.86 1.80
CA SER A 62 -14.62 2.64 1.91
C SER A 62 -13.12 2.89 1.64
N PRO A 63 -12.21 2.41 2.52
CA PRO A 63 -10.78 2.37 2.22
C PRO A 63 -10.40 1.25 1.26
N GLN A 64 -11.36 0.39 0.89
CA GLN A 64 -11.13 -0.74 0.01
C GLN A 64 -10.83 -0.27 -1.42
N GLY A 65 -10.05 -1.08 -2.13
CA GLY A 65 -9.72 -0.83 -3.53
C GLY A 65 -8.39 -1.41 -3.95
N LEU A 66 -8.14 -1.34 -5.26
CA LEU A 66 -6.82 -1.55 -5.85
C LEU A 66 -6.23 -0.19 -6.17
N PHE A 67 -5.05 0.10 -5.63
CA PHE A 67 -4.37 1.37 -5.76
C PHE A 67 -3.03 1.20 -6.45
N HIS A 68 -2.65 2.20 -7.25
CA HIS A 68 -1.34 2.32 -7.84
C HIS A 68 -0.97 3.81 -7.86
N THR A 69 0.25 4.15 -7.40
CA THR A 69 0.76 5.54 -7.39
C THR A 69 -0.24 6.57 -6.86
N ASP A 70 -0.75 6.31 -5.64
CA ASP A 70 -1.77 7.12 -4.94
C ASP A 70 -3.12 7.29 -5.69
N THR A 71 -3.40 6.49 -6.73
CA THR A 71 -4.72 6.50 -7.40
C THR A 71 -5.46 5.18 -7.17
N ARG A 72 -6.76 5.24 -6.84
CA ARG A 72 -7.65 4.07 -6.75
C ARG A 72 -8.12 3.63 -8.13
N HIS A 73 -7.47 2.60 -8.67
CA HIS A 73 -7.77 2.01 -9.97
C HIS A 73 -9.06 1.19 -9.99
N LEU A 74 -9.38 0.50 -8.89
CA LEU A 74 -10.67 -0.17 -8.70
C LEU A 74 -11.25 0.20 -7.33
N SER A 75 -12.47 0.71 -7.34
CA SER A 75 -13.29 1.00 -6.16
C SER A 75 -14.34 -0.08 -5.89
N GLY A 76 -14.50 -1.04 -6.80
CA GLY A 76 -15.36 -2.20 -6.64
C GLY A 76 -14.78 -3.41 -7.37
N LEU A 77 -14.85 -4.57 -6.73
CA LEU A 77 -14.45 -5.87 -7.29
C LEU A 77 -15.17 -6.97 -6.51
N TYR A 78 -16.27 -7.48 -7.05
CA TYR A 78 -17.21 -8.31 -6.31
C TYR A 78 -17.56 -9.59 -7.06
N LEU A 79 -17.58 -10.71 -6.35
CA LEU A 79 -17.83 -12.03 -6.92
C LEU A 79 -19.16 -12.61 -6.42
N THR A 80 -19.99 -13.09 -7.35
CA THR A 80 -21.20 -13.86 -7.02
C THR A 80 -21.27 -15.19 -7.78
N LEU A 81 -21.96 -16.16 -7.17
CA LEU A 81 -22.32 -17.43 -7.79
C LEU A 81 -23.85 -17.51 -7.86
N ASN A 82 -24.40 -17.59 -9.08
CA ASN A 82 -25.84 -17.50 -9.36
C ASN A 82 -26.50 -16.27 -8.69
N GLY A 83 -25.79 -15.14 -8.65
CA GLY A 83 -26.27 -13.89 -8.03
C GLY A 83 -26.16 -13.83 -6.51
N ALA A 84 -25.78 -14.91 -5.84
CA ALA A 84 -25.55 -14.93 -4.39
C ALA A 84 -24.07 -14.75 -4.05
N ARG A 85 -23.82 -14.10 -2.92
CA ARG A 85 -22.47 -13.97 -2.37
C ARG A 85 -22.02 -15.31 -1.76
N PRO A 86 -20.81 -15.81 -2.07
CA PRO A 86 -20.26 -16.96 -1.39
C PRO A 86 -20.05 -16.71 0.12
N LEU A 87 -20.27 -17.73 0.93
CA LEU A 87 -20.00 -17.76 2.36
C LEU A 87 -18.50 -18.00 2.63
N LEU A 88 -17.98 -17.36 3.67
CA LEU A 88 -16.57 -17.45 4.04
C LEU A 88 -16.28 -18.72 4.86
N LEU A 89 -15.34 -19.55 4.39
CA LEU A 89 -14.80 -20.68 5.17
C LEU A 89 -13.49 -20.31 5.84
N SER A 90 -12.57 -19.68 5.10
CA SER A 90 -11.32 -19.15 5.65
C SER A 90 -10.72 -18.06 4.75
N SER A 91 -9.93 -17.17 5.35
CA SER A 91 -9.21 -16.12 4.63
C SER A 91 -7.83 -15.93 5.22
N THR A 92 -6.83 -16.43 4.51
CA THR A 92 -5.44 -16.55 4.97
C THR A 92 -4.51 -15.75 4.07
N LEU A 93 -3.70 -14.88 4.68
CA LEU A 93 -2.49 -14.38 4.05
C LEU A 93 -1.40 -15.41 4.32
N ARG A 94 -0.65 -15.80 3.28
CA ARG A 94 0.54 -16.65 3.46
C ARG A 94 1.48 -16.01 4.49
N ASP A 95 2.29 -16.85 5.13
CA ASP A 95 3.23 -16.39 6.17
C ASP A 95 4.24 -15.36 5.65
N ASP A 96 4.50 -15.34 4.34
CA ASP A 96 5.37 -14.37 3.68
C ASP A 96 4.64 -13.12 3.15
N ASN A 97 3.34 -12.97 3.44
CA ASN A 97 2.43 -11.91 2.94
C ASN A 97 2.35 -11.79 1.41
N THR A 98 2.84 -12.78 0.65
CA THR A 98 2.89 -12.68 -0.82
C THR A 98 1.57 -13.02 -1.50
N MET A 99 0.66 -13.72 -0.82
CA MET A 99 -0.58 -14.21 -1.42
C MET A 99 -1.71 -14.29 -0.42
N LEU A 100 -2.86 -13.76 -0.81
CA LEU A 100 -4.14 -13.93 -0.15
C LEU A 100 -4.84 -15.18 -0.71
N THR A 101 -5.27 -16.08 0.16
CA THR A 101 -6.14 -17.21 -0.20
C THR A 101 -7.45 -17.13 0.58
N CYS A 102 -8.56 -17.09 -0.14
CA CYS A 102 -9.90 -17.15 0.44
C CYS A 102 -10.55 -18.46 0.01
N ASP A 103 -10.90 -19.31 0.98
CA ASP A 103 -11.73 -20.49 0.77
C ASP A 103 -13.17 -20.12 1.13
N LEU A 104 -14.07 -20.36 0.19
CA LEU A 104 -15.45 -19.91 0.19
C LEU A 104 -16.36 -21.07 -0.25
N THR A 105 -17.66 -20.90 -0.06
CA THR A 105 -18.67 -21.90 -0.45
C THR A 105 -19.98 -21.23 -0.87
N ASN A 106 -20.83 -21.92 -1.63
CA ASN A 106 -22.14 -21.38 -1.98
C ASN A 106 -23.09 -21.36 -0.77
N PRO A 107 -23.95 -20.34 -0.63
CA PRO A 107 -25.12 -20.42 0.23
C PRO A 107 -26.21 -21.28 -0.43
N ASP A 108 -27.36 -21.43 0.24
CA ASP A 108 -28.57 -21.95 -0.44
C ASP A 108 -28.91 -21.03 -1.62
N LEU A 109 -29.06 -21.63 -2.81
CA LEU A 109 -29.41 -20.91 -4.04
C LEU A 109 -30.85 -21.25 -4.44
N PHE A 110 -31.58 -20.25 -4.92
CA PHE A 110 -32.99 -20.35 -5.27
C PHE A 110 -33.22 -19.95 -6.73
N ASP A 111 -34.21 -20.56 -7.37
CA ASP A 111 -34.70 -20.12 -8.68
C ASP A 111 -35.57 -18.85 -8.56
N ALA A 112 -35.98 -18.30 -9.71
CA ALA A 112 -36.85 -17.13 -9.78
C ALA A 112 -38.26 -17.35 -9.16
N LYS A 113 -38.64 -18.60 -8.87
CA LYS A 113 -39.91 -18.97 -8.23
C LYS A 113 -39.75 -19.21 -6.72
N GLY A 114 -38.53 -19.05 -6.17
CA GLY A 114 -38.21 -19.27 -4.76
C GLY A 114 -37.98 -20.74 -4.39
N ASN A 115 -37.87 -21.65 -5.35
CA ASN A 115 -37.50 -23.04 -5.06
C ASN A 115 -35.99 -23.15 -4.92
N ARG A 116 -35.51 -23.85 -3.87
CA ARG A 116 -34.08 -24.11 -3.71
C ARG A 116 -33.59 -25.00 -4.84
N VAL A 117 -32.59 -24.53 -5.57
CA VAL A 117 -31.93 -25.25 -6.68
C VAL A 117 -30.60 -25.85 -6.27
N LEU A 118 -29.95 -25.32 -5.23
CA LEU A 118 -28.70 -25.85 -4.71
C LEU A 118 -28.65 -25.65 -3.20
N HIS A 119 -28.29 -26.70 -2.48
CA HIS A 119 -28.00 -26.62 -1.06
C HIS A 119 -26.66 -25.91 -0.82
N HIS A 120 -26.54 -25.22 0.32
CA HIS A 120 -25.27 -24.68 0.80
C HIS A 120 -24.19 -25.77 0.90
N ASP A 121 -22.92 -25.35 0.90
CA ASP A 121 -21.76 -26.22 1.13
C ASP A 121 -21.43 -27.27 0.06
N LEU A 122 -22.03 -27.15 -1.14
CA LEU A 122 -21.83 -28.10 -2.23
C LEU A 122 -20.83 -27.63 -3.30
N ILE A 123 -20.58 -26.32 -3.42
CA ILE A 123 -19.65 -25.74 -4.38
C ILE A 123 -18.56 -25.01 -3.61
N HIS A 124 -17.38 -25.62 -3.57
CA HIS A 124 -16.20 -24.96 -3.01
C HIS A 124 -15.62 -23.97 -4.02
N LEU A 125 -15.31 -22.78 -3.53
CA LEU A 125 -14.69 -21.70 -4.27
C LEU A 125 -13.38 -21.30 -3.57
N ARG A 126 -12.26 -21.37 -4.29
CA ARG A 126 -10.96 -20.88 -3.81
C ARG A 126 -10.48 -19.71 -4.64
N ARG A 127 -10.18 -18.58 -3.99
CA ARG A 127 -9.54 -17.42 -4.60
C ARG A 127 -8.09 -17.36 -4.13
N SER A 128 -7.13 -17.26 -5.05
CA SER A 128 -5.72 -17.04 -4.76
C SER A 128 -5.25 -15.78 -5.47
N ARG A 129 -4.88 -14.75 -4.70
CA ARG A 129 -4.53 -13.41 -5.21
C ARG A 129 -3.16 -12.96 -4.73
N PHE A 130 -2.40 -12.31 -5.61
CA PHE A 130 -1.15 -11.63 -5.27
C PHE A 130 -0.96 -10.39 -6.15
N LEU A 131 -0.09 -9.47 -5.71
CA LEU A 131 0.29 -8.30 -6.50
C LEU A 131 1.69 -8.48 -7.07
N TRP A 132 1.87 -8.08 -8.33
CA TRP A 132 3.16 -8.15 -9.01
C TRP A 132 3.26 -7.09 -10.10
N ASP A 133 4.28 -6.22 -10.02
CA ASP A 133 4.64 -5.24 -11.05
C ASP A 133 3.45 -4.45 -11.62
N GLY A 134 2.65 -3.84 -10.73
CA GLY A 134 1.48 -3.04 -11.14
C GLY A 134 0.23 -3.86 -11.48
N SER A 135 0.25 -5.18 -11.25
CA SER A 135 -0.86 -6.07 -11.58
C SER A 135 -1.38 -6.82 -10.34
N CYS A 136 -2.71 -6.96 -10.26
CA CYS A 136 -3.36 -7.88 -9.35
C CYS A 136 -3.70 -9.17 -10.10
N CYS A 137 -2.96 -10.23 -9.77
CA CYS A 137 -3.09 -11.56 -10.35
C CYS A 137 -3.99 -12.41 -9.48
N GLU A 138 -5.05 -12.98 -10.03
CA GLU A 138 -5.99 -13.83 -9.29
C GLU A 138 -6.28 -15.13 -10.04
N ARG A 139 -6.35 -16.22 -9.28
CA ARG A 139 -6.91 -17.49 -9.73
C ARG A 139 -8.12 -17.83 -8.88
N ILE A 140 -9.23 -18.12 -9.54
CA ILE A 140 -10.49 -18.55 -8.93
C ILE A 140 -10.72 -20.00 -9.34
N THR A 141 -10.92 -20.89 -8.38
CA THR A 141 -11.15 -22.31 -8.63
C THR A 141 -12.49 -22.71 -8.02
N LEU A 142 -13.37 -23.30 -8.83
CA LEU A 142 -14.64 -23.87 -8.37
C LEU A 142 -14.56 -25.39 -8.42
N ARG A 143 -15.12 -26.05 -7.42
CA ARG A 143 -15.25 -27.51 -7.36
C ARG A 143 -16.63 -27.91 -6.89
N ASN A 144 -17.24 -28.85 -7.62
CA ASN A 144 -18.53 -29.42 -7.25
C ASN A 144 -18.33 -30.63 -6.32
N PHE A 145 -18.92 -30.57 -5.12
CA PHE A 145 -18.99 -31.63 -4.12
C PHE A 145 -20.39 -32.28 -4.02
N ASP A 146 -21.35 -31.82 -4.82
CA ASP A 146 -22.63 -32.51 -5.01
C ASP A 146 -22.41 -33.83 -5.78
N GLU A 147 -23.34 -34.76 -5.58
CA GLU A 147 -23.46 -36.02 -6.32
C GLU A 147 -24.05 -35.82 -7.73
N HIS A 148 -24.55 -34.62 -8.04
CA HIS A 148 -25.17 -34.27 -9.32
C HIS A 148 -24.37 -33.20 -10.10
N PRO A 149 -24.44 -33.21 -11.45
CA PRO A 149 -23.93 -32.10 -12.25
C PRO A 149 -24.64 -30.79 -11.94
N GLN A 150 -23.87 -29.72 -11.77
CA GLN A 150 -24.39 -28.39 -11.43
C GLN A 150 -24.11 -27.37 -12.53
N ARG A 151 -25.14 -26.61 -12.89
CA ARG A 151 -25.04 -25.46 -13.80
C ARG A 151 -24.97 -24.18 -12.98
N LEU A 152 -23.87 -23.46 -13.13
CA LEU A 152 -23.55 -22.28 -12.34
C LEU A 152 -23.24 -21.11 -13.26
N GLN A 153 -23.48 -19.90 -12.75
CA GLN A 153 -23.05 -18.65 -13.32
C GLN A 153 -22.13 -17.95 -12.32
N LEU A 154 -20.86 -17.85 -12.67
CA LEU A 154 -19.89 -17.03 -11.95
C LEU A 154 -19.93 -15.62 -12.53
N ARG A 155 -20.12 -14.62 -11.67
CA ARG A 155 -20.10 -13.20 -12.06
C ARG A 155 -19.02 -12.46 -11.29
N ILE A 156 -18.21 -11.71 -12.01
CA ILE A 156 -17.22 -10.78 -11.46
C ILE A 156 -17.64 -9.38 -11.88
N GLN A 157 -18.05 -8.56 -10.91
CA GLN A 157 -18.36 -7.15 -11.11
C GLN A 157 -17.16 -6.30 -10.72
N PHE A 158 -16.93 -5.19 -11.43
CA PHE A 158 -15.82 -4.29 -11.17
C PHE A 158 -16.22 -2.85 -11.45
N VAL A 159 -15.67 -1.93 -10.65
CA VAL A 159 -15.91 -0.49 -10.75
C VAL A 159 -14.59 0.24 -10.60
N ALA A 160 -14.35 1.25 -11.45
CA ALA A 160 -13.21 2.15 -11.35
C ALA A 160 -13.71 3.58 -11.14
N ASP A 161 -13.11 4.30 -10.20
CA ASP A 161 -13.39 5.71 -9.95
C ASP A 161 -12.18 6.63 -10.12
N PHE A 162 -10.97 6.06 -10.22
CA PHE A 162 -9.69 6.77 -10.36
C PHE A 162 -9.51 7.89 -9.33
N LYS A 163 -10.09 7.72 -8.13
CA LYS A 163 -9.95 8.71 -7.05
C LYS A 163 -8.51 8.77 -6.58
N ASP A 164 -8.03 9.99 -6.35
CA ASP A 164 -6.78 10.21 -5.64
C ASP A 164 -6.90 9.72 -4.19
N LEU A 165 -5.81 9.22 -3.60
CA LEU A 165 -5.76 8.73 -2.23
C LEU A 165 -6.28 9.75 -1.22
N PHE A 166 -5.95 11.04 -1.38
CA PHE A 166 -6.42 12.08 -0.48
C PHE A 166 -7.94 12.30 -0.59
N GLU A 167 -8.50 12.15 -1.79
CA GLU A 167 -9.94 12.19 -2.00
C GLU A 167 -10.65 10.98 -1.36
N VAL A 168 -10.03 9.79 -1.41
CA VAL A 168 -10.53 8.61 -0.69
C VAL A 168 -10.47 8.83 0.83
N ARG A 169 -9.51 9.61 1.33
CA ARG A 169 -9.39 10.01 2.74
C ARG A 169 -10.35 11.14 3.15
N GLY A 170 -11.20 11.62 2.26
CA GLY A 170 -12.21 12.63 2.53
C GLY A 170 -11.86 14.06 2.11
N ALA A 171 -10.71 14.28 1.45
CA ALA A 171 -10.44 15.56 0.82
C ALA A 171 -11.48 15.85 -0.27
N ARG A 172 -12.01 17.08 -0.31
CA ARG A 172 -13.00 17.48 -1.31
C ARG A 172 -12.29 18.11 -2.51
N ARG A 173 -12.47 17.52 -3.70
CA ARG A 173 -12.03 18.13 -4.95
C ARG A 173 -13.19 18.84 -5.64
N SER A 174 -12.96 20.07 -6.09
CA SER A 174 -13.95 20.87 -6.84
C SER A 174 -14.11 20.41 -8.29
N GLN A 175 -13.05 19.81 -8.86
CA GLN A 175 -13.01 19.35 -10.24
C GLN A 175 -12.39 17.96 -10.31
N ARG A 176 -12.74 17.23 -11.36
CA ARG A 176 -12.14 15.95 -11.72
C ARG A 176 -11.81 15.95 -13.20
N GLY A 177 -10.88 15.09 -13.57
CA GLY A 177 -10.59 14.80 -14.96
C GLY A 177 -11.73 14.08 -15.68
N GLU A 178 -11.44 13.58 -16.87
CA GLU A 178 -12.40 12.96 -17.77
C GLU A 178 -12.33 11.43 -17.70
N ALA A 179 -13.46 10.80 -17.35
CA ALA A 179 -13.62 9.36 -17.49
C ALA A 179 -13.95 9.01 -18.94
N HIS A 180 -13.20 8.06 -19.51
CA HIS A 180 -13.40 7.62 -20.90
C HIS A 180 -14.33 6.43 -20.96
N ARG A 181 -14.99 6.25 -22.11
CA ARG A 181 -15.76 5.04 -22.39
C ARG A 181 -14.85 3.82 -22.33
N ALA A 182 -15.31 2.75 -21.68
CA ALA A 182 -14.59 1.49 -21.60
C ALA A 182 -14.37 0.89 -23.01
N GLU A 183 -13.15 0.43 -23.28
CA GLU A 183 -12.82 -0.32 -24.49
C GLU A 183 -12.96 -1.82 -24.16
N ILE A 184 -13.90 -2.50 -24.81
CA ILE A 184 -14.25 -3.91 -24.53
C ILE A 184 -13.83 -4.76 -25.72
N ALA A 185 -13.06 -5.81 -25.45
CA ALA A 185 -12.76 -6.88 -26.40
C ALA A 185 -13.37 -8.21 -25.88
N ASN A 186 -13.05 -9.33 -26.51
CA ASN A 186 -13.65 -10.62 -26.15
C ASN A 186 -13.27 -11.07 -24.73
N ASP A 187 -12.00 -10.91 -24.35
CA ASP A 187 -11.39 -11.44 -23.13
C ASP A 187 -10.87 -10.35 -22.19
N GLN A 188 -11.09 -9.07 -22.51
CA GLN A 188 -10.57 -7.96 -21.74
C GLN A 188 -11.43 -6.70 -21.81
N VAL A 189 -11.31 -5.88 -20.79
CA VAL A 189 -11.88 -4.53 -20.72
C VAL A 189 -10.79 -3.55 -20.27
N LEU A 190 -10.73 -2.38 -20.91
CA LEU A 190 -9.86 -1.28 -20.55
C LEU A 190 -10.69 -0.11 -20.03
N LEU A 191 -10.51 0.20 -18.75
CA LEU A 191 -11.05 1.40 -18.11
C LEU A 191 -9.99 2.49 -18.17
N SER A 192 -10.37 3.73 -18.45
CA SER A 192 -9.42 4.84 -18.64
C SER A 192 -9.95 6.15 -18.08
N TYR A 193 -9.05 6.95 -17.55
CA TYR A 193 -9.30 8.28 -17.01
C TYR A 193 -8.14 9.21 -17.35
N THR A 194 -8.43 10.41 -17.84
CA THR A 194 -7.42 11.46 -18.00
C THR A 194 -7.58 12.45 -16.85
N GLY A 195 -6.58 12.54 -15.98
CA GLY A 195 -6.58 13.49 -14.87
C GLY A 195 -6.45 14.94 -15.32
N LEU A 196 -6.67 15.87 -14.40
CA LEU A 196 -6.42 17.30 -14.64
C LEU A 196 -4.92 17.58 -14.86
N ASP A 197 -4.05 16.65 -14.44
CA ASP A 197 -2.62 16.62 -14.73
C ASP A 197 -2.28 16.19 -16.18
N HIS A 198 -3.31 16.01 -17.02
CA HIS A 198 -3.22 15.53 -18.40
C HIS A 198 -2.61 14.13 -18.56
N LYS A 199 -2.44 13.37 -17.48
CA LYS A 199 -1.94 11.99 -17.53
C LYS A 199 -3.11 11.03 -17.69
N ARG A 200 -3.02 10.13 -18.68
CA ARG A 200 -3.98 9.03 -18.86
C ARG A 200 -3.62 7.88 -17.93
N ARG A 201 -4.53 7.54 -17.03
CA ARG A 201 -4.48 6.38 -16.13
C ARG A 201 -5.39 5.29 -16.69
N THR A 202 -4.94 4.04 -16.65
CA THR A 202 -5.70 2.93 -17.22
C THR A 202 -5.72 1.74 -16.28
N THR A 203 -6.84 1.01 -16.28
CA THR A 203 -7.00 -0.27 -15.58
C THR A 203 -7.48 -1.29 -16.60
N ARG A 204 -6.63 -2.29 -16.88
CA ARG A 204 -6.96 -3.37 -17.83
C ARG A 204 -7.30 -4.63 -17.05
N LEU A 205 -8.48 -5.16 -17.26
CA LEU A 205 -8.89 -6.47 -16.73
C LEU A 205 -8.89 -7.48 -17.87
N ARG A 206 -8.14 -8.58 -17.72
CA ARG A 206 -8.05 -9.67 -18.69
C ARG A 206 -8.47 -10.98 -18.03
N PHE A 207 -9.19 -11.83 -18.77
CA PHE A 207 -9.81 -13.05 -18.24
C PHE A 207 -9.37 -14.29 -19.04
N ASP A 208 -9.13 -15.41 -18.34
CA ASP A 208 -8.98 -16.74 -18.94
C ASP A 208 -9.74 -17.77 -18.10
N PRO A 209 -10.69 -18.56 -18.66
CA PRO A 209 -11.15 -18.55 -20.05
C PRO A 209 -11.82 -17.23 -20.45
N VAL A 210 -12.16 -17.10 -21.74
CA VAL A 210 -12.96 -15.99 -22.25
C VAL A 210 -14.35 -16.00 -21.57
N PRO A 211 -14.83 -14.86 -21.03
CA PRO A 211 -16.18 -14.79 -20.44
C PRO A 211 -17.27 -15.10 -21.47
N ALA A 212 -18.37 -15.70 -21.02
CA ALA A 212 -19.57 -15.89 -21.84
C ALA A 212 -20.20 -14.54 -22.23
N SER A 213 -20.09 -13.55 -21.35
CA SER A 213 -20.43 -12.15 -21.63
C SER A 213 -19.48 -11.22 -20.89
N LEU A 214 -19.03 -10.16 -21.57
CA LEU A 214 -18.18 -9.12 -21.00
C LEU A 214 -18.77 -7.75 -21.35
N SER A 215 -18.79 -6.87 -20.35
CA SER A 215 -19.32 -5.51 -20.45
C SER A 215 -18.39 -4.53 -19.73
N CYS A 216 -18.81 -3.26 -19.59
CA CYS A 216 -17.97 -2.24 -18.97
C CYS A 216 -17.81 -2.36 -17.45
N ASP A 217 -18.63 -3.18 -16.79
CA ASP A 217 -18.71 -3.29 -15.32
C ASP A 217 -18.80 -4.74 -14.81
N GLN A 218 -18.90 -5.73 -15.69
CA GLN A 218 -18.96 -7.14 -15.29
C GLN A 218 -18.48 -8.13 -16.37
N ALA A 219 -17.98 -9.27 -15.89
CA ALA A 219 -17.70 -10.49 -16.64
C ALA A 219 -18.58 -11.64 -16.12
N LEU A 220 -19.21 -12.38 -17.03
CA LEU A 220 -20.06 -13.53 -16.74
C LEU A 220 -19.46 -14.81 -17.33
N PHE A 221 -19.47 -15.87 -16.54
CA PHE A 221 -19.03 -17.21 -16.95
C PHE A 221 -20.13 -18.20 -16.63
N ASP A 222 -20.64 -18.87 -17.66
CA ASP A 222 -21.54 -20.00 -17.50
C ASP A 222 -20.70 -21.29 -17.51
N LEU A 223 -20.93 -22.16 -16.53
CA LEU A 223 -20.19 -23.39 -16.37
C LEU A 223 -21.10 -24.55 -15.94
N GLU A 224 -20.74 -25.76 -16.39
CA GLU A 224 -21.34 -27.01 -15.97
C GLU A 224 -20.27 -27.86 -15.30
N LEU A 225 -20.47 -28.20 -14.02
CA LEU A 225 -19.53 -28.98 -13.22
C LEU A 225 -20.14 -30.34 -12.87
N ALA A 226 -19.58 -31.42 -13.41
CA ALA A 226 -19.89 -32.78 -12.98
C ALA A 226 -19.47 -33.02 -11.52
N PRO A 227 -20.00 -34.07 -10.85
CA PRO A 227 -19.60 -34.44 -9.50
C PRO A 227 -18.07 -34.58 -9.37
N GLY A 228 -17.49 -33.89 -8.39
CA GLY A 228 -16.05 -33.86 -8.15
C GLY A 228 -15.23 -33.03 -9.14
N GLN A 229 -15.83 -32.52 -10.23
CA GLN A 229 -15.13 -31.73 -11.25
C GLN A 229 -14.68 -30.38 -10.68
N MET A 230 -13.52 -29.94 -11.16
CA MET A 230 -12.93 -28.64 -10.83
C MET A 230 -12.68 -27.82 -12.09
N GLN A 231 -12.96 -26.51 -12.04
CA GLN A 231 -12.62 -25.56 -13.09
C GLN A 231 -11.90 -24.34 -12.51
N SER A 232 -10.92 -23.81 -13.24
CA SER A 232 -10.16 -22.63 -12.83
C SER A 232 -10.26 -21.49 -13.84
N PHE A 233 -10.43 -20.29 -13.31
CA PHE A 233 -10.48 -19.00 -13.97
C PHE A 233 -9.30 -18.17 -13.49
N PHE A 234 -8.74 -17.35 -14.37
CA PHE A 234 -7.60 -16.48 -14.12
C PHE A 234 -7.99 -15.07 -14.50
N LEU A 235 -7.61 -14.12 -13.67
CA LEU A 235 -7.85 -12.70 -13.83
C LEU A 235 -6.53 -11.96 -13.63
N ASP A 236 -6.24 -11.04 -14.55
CA ASP A 236 -5.14 -10.09 -14.46
C ASP A 236 -5.70 -8.67 -14.52
N ILE A 237 -5.46 -7.90 -13.46
CA ILE A 237 -5.90 -6.50 -13.34
C ILE A 237 -4.65 -5.62 -13.31
N ASN A 238 -4.30 -5.01 -14.45
CA ASN A 238 -3.10 -4.20 -14.62
C ASN A 238 -3.41 -2.70 -14.52
N CYS A 239 -2.69 -1.99 -13.64
CA CYS A 239 -2.87 -0.55 -13.38
C CYS A 239 -2.13 0.37 -14.36
N GLY A 240 -1.86 -0.08 -15.59
CA GLY A 240 -1.29 0.75 -16.66
C GLY A 240 0.24 0.85 -16.69
N VAL A 241 0.96 -0.04 -15.98
CA VAL A 241 2.44 -0.05 -15.96
C VAL A 241 3.00 -0.64 -17.25
N GLN A 242 2.83 -1.96 -17.45
CA GLN A 242 3.18 -2.65 -18.69
C GLN A 242 2.34 -3.93 -18.78
N ASN A 243 1.82 -4.23 -19.98
CA ASN A 243 1.11 -5.47 -20.19
C ASN A 243 2.10 -6.64 -20.21
N PRO A 244 1.89 -7.68 -19.38
CA PRO A 244 2.66 -8.91 -19.47
C PRO A 244 2.54 -9.50 -20.89
N PRO A 245 3.65 -9.92 -21.53
CA PRO A 245 3.66 -10.49 -22.88
C PRO A 245 3.13 -11.93 -22.93
N TYR A 246 2.35 -12.35 -21.92
CA TYR A 246 1.86 -13.70 -21.71
C TYR A 246 0.34 -13.72 -21.72
N SER A 247 -0.26 -14.87 -22.04
CA SER A 247 -1.68 -15.12 -21.76
C SER A 247 -1.95 -15.00 -20.26
N VAL A 248 -3.19 -14.70 -19.86
CA VAL A 248 -3.56 -14.47 -18.46
C VAL A 248 -3.13 -15.64 -17.56
N ARG A 249 -3.44 -16.88 -17.96
CA ARG A 249 -3.06 -18.09 -17.24
C ARG A 249 -1.55 -18.28 -17.14
N HIS A 250 -0.82 -18.13 -18.24
CA HIS A 250 0.64 -18.28 -18.22
C HIS A 250 1.30 -17.17 -17.38
N GLY A 251 0.83 -15.94 -17.54
CA GLY A 251 1.24 -14.76 -16.79
C GLY A 251 1.06 -14.93 -15.29
N PHE A 252 -0.03 -15.56 -14.83
CA PHE A 252 -0.23 -15.88 -13.42
C PHE A 252 0.92 -16.72 -12.85
N PHE A 253 1.29 -17.82 -13.52
CA PHE A 253 2.34 -18.71 -13.02
C PHE A 253 3.75 -18.10 -13.13
N VAL A 254 4.02 -17.33 -14.19
CA VAL A 254 5.29 -16.59 -14.34
C VAL A 254 5.43 -15.56 -13.23
N SER A 255 4.41 -14.71 -13.04
CA SER A 255 4.42 -13.66 -12.01
C SER A 255 4.52 -14.25 -10.60
N LEU A 256 3.84 -15.37 -10.33
CA LEU A 256 3.93 -16.06 -9.04
C LEU A 256 5.35 -16.62 -8.78
N ARG A 257 5.99 -17.18 -9.80
CA ARG A 257 7.37 -17.66 -9.71
C ARG A 257 8.31 -16.50 -9.41
N ASP A 258 8.16 -15.40 -10.12
CA ASP A 258 9.03 -14.23 -10.00
C ASP A 258 8.83 -13.52 -8.65
N ALA A 259 7.59 -13.44 -8.16
CA ALA A 259 7.25 -13.01 -6.80
C ALA A 259 7.95 -13.82 -5.72
N ARG A 260 7.86 -15.15 -5.82
CA ARG A 260 8.55 -16.06 -4.90
C ARG A 260 10.06 -15.92 -4.98
N ARG A 261 10.61 -15.71 -6.18
CA ARG A 261 12.05 -15.51 -6.37
C ARG A 261 12.52 -14.22 -5.69
N GLN A 262 11.79 -13.12 -5.86
CA GLN A 262 12.11 -11.84 -5.21
C GLN A 262 12.07 -11.96 -3.69
N SER A 263 11.00 -12.58 -3.16
CA SER A 263 10.87 -12.81 -1.71
C SER A 263 12.03 -13.66 -1.17
N ARG A 264 12.40 -14.74 -1.85
CA ARG A 264 13.58 -15.55 -1.47
C ARG A 264 14.88 -14.76 -1.51
N THR A 265 15.08 -13.90 -2.51
CA THR A 265 16.28 -13.04 -2.57
C THR A 265 16.33 -12.05 -1.40
N PHE A 266 15.18 -11.50 -1.00
CA PHE A 266 15.10 -10.64 0.18
C PHE A 266 15.49 -11.41 1.45
N PHE A 267 14.84 -12.55 1.71
CA PHE A 267 15.13 -13.37 2.90
C PHE A 267 16.55 -13.93 2.92
N ALA A 268 17.15 -14.24 1.76
CA ALA A 268 18.52 -14.74 1.68
C ALA A 268 19.59 -13.70 2.05
N ARG A 269 19.26 -12.41 1.99
CA ARG A 269 20.17 -11.32 2.39
C ARG A 269 20.06 -10.99 3.88
N ALA A 270 18.89 -11.24 4.46
CA ALA A 270 18.61 -10.94 5.87
C ALA A 270 19.25 -11.98 6.80
N ALA A 271 19.68 -11.53 7.99
CA ALA A 271 19.97 -12.45 9.08
C ALA A 271 18.71 -13.23 9.48
N SER A 272 18.87 -14.44 10.02
CA SER A 272 17.77 -15.25 10.53
C SER A 272 17.86 -15.39 12.05
N VAL A 273 16.71 -15.46 12.71
CA VAL A 273 16.60 -15.64 14.16
C VAL A 273 15.78 -16.90 14.42
N THR A 274 16.36 -17.82 15.18
CA THR A 274 15.66 -19.02 15.67
C THR A 274 15.93 -19.15 17.16
N THR A 275 14.87 -19.38 17.92
CA THR A 275 14.93 -19.58 19.38
C THR A 275 14.23 -20.88 19.75
N SER A 276 14.38 -21.31 21.01
CA SER A 276 13.61 -22.43 21.58
C SER A 276 12.16 -22.07 21.91
N HIS A 277 11.71 -20.84 21.66
CA HIS A 277 10.36 -20.37 21.98
C HIS A 277 9.55 -20.14 20.71
N GLU A 278 8.65 -21.07 20.37
CA GLU A 278 7.95 -21.05 19.07
C GLU A 278 7.09 -19.80 18.83
N VAL A 279 6.35 -19.34 19.85
CA VAL A 279 5.55 -18.10 19.71
C VAL A 279 6.42 -16.88 19.38
N PHE A 280 7.65 -16.84 19.90
CA PHE A 280 8.59 -15.75 19.59
C PHE A 280 9.10 -15.89 18.15
N ASN A 281 9.40 -17.11 17.70
CA ASN A 281 9.76 -17.38 16.31
C ASN A 281 8.63 -16.95 15.35
N GLU A 282 7.37 -17.27 15.65
CA GLU A 282 6.20 -16.85 14.87
C GLU A 282 6.05 -15.33 14.82
N ALA A 283 6.20 -14.64 15.95
CA ALA A 283 6.13 -13.18 16.02
C ALA A 283 7.23 -12.50 15.20
N VAL A 284 8.47 -13.00 15.28
CA VAL A 284 9.60 -12.51 14.47
C VAL A 284 9.37 -12.77 12.98
N ASN A 285 8.95 -13.98 12.61
CA ASN A 285 8.67 -14.33 11.22
C ASN A 285 7.57 -13.44 10.62
N ARG A 286 6.49 -13.19 11.38
CA ARG A 286 5.43 -12.27 10.97
C ARG A 286 5.97 -10.84 10.80
N SER A 287 6.77 -10.35 11.74
CA SER A 287 7.35 -9.01 11.68
C SER A 287 8.25 -8.81 10.44
N ILE A 288 9.07 -9.81 10.11
CA ILE A 288 9.93 -9.75 8.91
C ILE A 288 9.08 -9.83 7.64
N ALA A 289 8.03 -10.65 7.60
CA ALA A 289 7.11 -10.73 6.46
C ALA A 289 6.32 -9.41 6.26
N ASP A 290 5.90 -8.76 7.33
CA ASP A 290 5.24 -7.45 7.29
C ASP A 290 6.19 -6.38 6.74
N LEU A 291 7.43 -6.34 7.23
CA LEU A 291 8.46 -5.45 6.69
C LEU A 291 8.75 -5.73 5.21
N ASN A 292 8.88 -7.00 4.81
CA ASN A 292 9.11 -7.37 3.41
C ASN A 292 7.96 -6.89 2.50
N MET A 293 6.71 -6.98 2.93
CA MET A 293 5.56 -6.45 2.19
C MET A 293 5.64 -4.92 2.02
N LEU A 294 6.14 -4.21 3.03
CA LEU A 294 6.29 -2.75 2.98
C LEU A 294 7.49 -2.29 2.13
N MET A 295 8.45 -3.16 1.82
CA MET A 295 9.58 -2.82 0.97
C MET A 295 9.16 -2.50 -0.47
N SER A 296 9.71 -1.42 -0.99
CA SER A 296 9.61 -1.01 -2.40
C SER A 296 11.00 -0.97 -3.02
N LYS A 297 11.11 -1.37 -4.28
CA LYS A 297 12.33 -1.14 -5.08
C LYS A 297 12.32 0.27 -5.64
N THR A 298 13.39 1.00 -5.39
CA THR A 298 13.66 2.30 -6.01
C THR A 298 14.92 2.22 -6.87
N PRO A 299 15.18 3.20 -7.75
CA PRO A 299 16.45 3.30 -8.47
C PRO A 299 17.69 3.35 -7.54
N TYR A 300 17.49 3.71 -6.27
CA TYR A 300 18.54 3.89 -5.28
C TYR A 300 18.74 2.67 -4.35
N GLY A 301 17.85 1.67 -4.42
CA GLY A 301 17.87 0.48 -3.56
C GLY A 301 16.50 0.17 -2.96
N LEU A 302 16.48 -0.72 -1.96
CA LEU A 302 15.26 -0.99 -1.21
C LEU A 302 14.92 0.18 -0.31
N TYR A 303 13.63 0.50 -0.23
CA TYR A 303 13.11 1.56 0.61
C TYR A 303 11.82 1.07 1.28
N PRO A 304 11.71 1.10 2.62
CA PRO A 304 10.48 0.73 3.32
C PRO A 304 9.45 1.84 3.20
N TYR A 305 8.23 1.52 2.77
CA TYR A 305 7.09 2.46 2.82
C TYR A 305 6.42 2.38 4.19
N ALA A 306 5.85 3.49 4.66
CA ALA A 306 5.40 3.62 6.05
C ALA A 306 4.20 2.72 6.40
N GLY A 307 3.22 2.53 5.50
CA GLY A 307 2.11 1.61 5.80
C GLY A 307 0.93 1.67 4.85
N ILE A 308 0.07 0.65 4.85
CA ILE A 308 -1.10 0.54 3.98
C ILE A 308 -2.36 0.85 4.78
N PRO A 309 -3.37 1.57 4.23
CA PRO A 309 -3.41 2.13 2.87
C PRO A 309 -2.87 3.56 2.73
N TRP A 310 -2.91 4.36 3.79
CA TRP A 310 -2.74 5.81 3.66
C TRP A 310 -1.29 6.28 3.53
N PHE A 311 -0.34 5.46 3.95
CA PHE A 311 1.07 5.82 4.07
C PHE A 311 1.95 4.96 3.15
N SER A 312 1.37 4.39 2.08
CA SER A 312 2.04 3.45 1.20
C SER A 312 2.88 4.21 0.17
N THR A 313 3.81 5.03 0.69
CA THR A 313 4.77 5.82 -0.06
C THR A 313 6.04 6.03 0.79
N VAL A 314 6.97 6.81 0.25
CA VAL A 314 8.19 7.27 0.91
C VAL A 314 7.87 8.22 2.06
N PHE A 315 8.40 7.91 3.25
CA PHE A 315 8.44 8.80 4.41
C PHE A 315 9.86 8.83 4.97
N GLY A 316 10.47 10.01 5.07
CA GLY A 316 11.88 10.15 5.46
C GLY A 316 12.16 9.58 6.84
N ARG A 317 11.52 10.14 7.87
CA ARG A 317 11.66 9.74 9.27
C ARG A 317 11.41 8.24 9.47
N ASP A 318 10.26 7.76 9.01
CA ASP A 318 9.82 6.37 9.18
C ASP A 318 10.84 5.40 8.59
N SER A 319 11.35 5.70 7.40
CA SER A 319 12.34 4.87 6.73
C SER A 319 13.73 4.98 7.35
N LEU A 320 14.12 6.15 7.89
CA LEU A 320 15.37 6.33 8.62
C LEU A 320 15.39 5.50 9.91
N ILE A 321 14.32 5.57 10.71
CA ILE A 321 14.18 4.81 11.95
C ILE A 321 14.10 3.31 11.64
N THR A 322 13.30 2.92 10.65
CA THR A 322 13.21 1.52 10.21
C THR A 322 14.58 1.01 9.76
N ALA A 323 15.32 1.80 8.98
CA ALA A 323 16.65 1.42 8.53
C ALA A 323 17.65 1.27 9.70
N LEU A 324 17.62 2.18 10.68
CA LEU A 324 18.43 2.08 11.91
C LEU A 324 18.14 0.75 12.64
N GLN A 325 16.85 0.43 12.84
CA GLN A 325 16.42 -0.81 13.51
C GLN A 325 16.79 -2.08 12.71
N MET A 326 16.95 -1.95 11.39
CA MET A 326 17.24 -3.05 10.47
C MET A 326 18.72 -3.25 10.15
N LEU A 327 19.63 -2.41 10.67
CA LEU A 327 21.08 -2.50 10.40
C LEU A 327 21.70 -3.86 10.76
N TRP A 328 21.21 -4.51 11.80
CA TRP A 328 21.71 -5.83 12.21
C TRP A 328 21.21 -6.93 11.27
N LEU A 329 19.99 -6.80 10.75
CA LEU A 329 19.32 -7.78 9.89
C LEU A 329 19.78 -7.67 8.44
N ASP A 330 19.69 -6.47 7.86
CA ASP A 330 19.99 -6.18 6.46
C ASP A 330 20.38 -4.71 6.26
N PRO A 331 21.68 -4.37 6.35
CA PRO A 331 22.15 -3.01 6.18
C PRO A 331 21.98 -2.48 4.74
N GLY A 332 21.65 -3.34 3.77
CA GLY A 332 21.34 -2.92 2.41
C GLY A 332 20.09 -2.05 2.30
N ILE A 333 19.19 -2.12 3.30
CA ILE A 333 18.04 -1.22 3.43
C ILE A 333 18.52 0.20 3.75
N ALA A 334 19.41 0.35 4.73
CA ALA A 334 19.98 1.65 5.10
C ALA A 334 20.67 2.34 3.93
N ARG A 335 21.46 1.59 3.14
CA ARG A 335 22.08 2.13 1.93
C ARG A 335 21.04 2.66 0.92
N GLY A 336 19.94 1.93 0.72
CA GLY A 336 18.86 2.35 -0.17
C GLY A 336 18.13 3.60 0.31
N VAL A 337 17.85 3.67 1.62
CA VAL A 337 17.23 4.84 2.27
C VAL A 337 18.13 6.06 2.16
N LEU A 338 19.41 5.95 2.55
CA LEU A 338 20.36 7.06 2.47
C LEU A 338 20.50 7.61 1.05
N ARG A 339 20.68 6.74 0.05
CA ARG A 339 20.80 7.20 -1.35
C ARG A 339 19.52 7.84 -1.89
N TYR A 340 18.35 7.28 -1.57
CA TYR A 340 17.07 7.86 -1.99
C TYR A 340 16.88 9.27 -1.40
N LEU A 341 17.14 9.41 -0.09
CA LEU A 341 16.97 10.67 0.62
C LEU A 341 17.99 11.73 0.18
N ALA A 342 19.25 11.34 -0.04
CA ALA A 342 20.27 12.22 -0.60
C ALA A 342 19.89 12.74 -2.00
N ALA A 343 19.39 11.86 -2.87
CA ALA A 343 18.95 12.24 -4.22
C ALA A 343 17.72 13.17 -4.24
N ASN A 344 16.96 13.23 -3.14
CA ASN A 344 15.78 14.08 -2.99
C ASN A 344 15.95 15.15 -1.89
N GLN A 345 17.17 15.38 -1.41
CA GLN A 345 17.47 16.44 -0.44
C GLN A 345 17.13 17.81 -1.05
N ALA A 346 16.54 18.70 -0.25
CA ALA A 346 16.18 20.03 -0.72
C ALA A 346 17.44 20.85 -1.06
N ILE A 347 17.41 21.53 -2.20
CA ILE A 347 18.51 22.38 -2.70
C ILE A 347 18.13 23.87 -2.80
N ARG A 348 16.87 24.20 -2.50
CA ARG A 348 16.32 25.55 -2.59
C ARG A 348 15.24 25.74 -1.54
N VAL A 349 14.97 27.00 -1.23
CA VAL A 349 13.85 27.37 -0.37
C VAL A 349 12.55 27.26 -1.17
N ASP A 350 11.55 26.58 -0.61
CA ASP A 350 10.18 26.52 -1.12
C ASP A 350 9.20 26.46 0.08
N PRO A 351 8.56 27.59 0.42
CA PRO A 351 7.64 27.67 1.57
C PRO A 351 6.41 26.77 1.46
N ALA A 352 5.95 26.46 0.23
CA ALA A 352 4.79 25.59 0.04
C ALA A 352 5.11 24.13 0.40
N ALA A 353 6.38 23.74 0.21
CA ALA A 353 6.89 22.41 0.50
C ALA A 353 7.61 22.30 1.85
N ASP A 354 7.71 23.40 2.63
CA ASP A 354 8.57 23.51 3.82
C ASP A 354 10.05 23.17 3.53
N ALA A 355 10.49 23.40 2.29
CA ALA A 355 11.82 23.03 1.82
C ALA A 355 12.85 24.12 2.12
N GLU A 356 14.00 23.72 2.64
CA GLU A 356 15.18 24.56 2.92
C GLU A 356 16.42 23.79 2.42
N PRO A 357 17.45 24.45 1.84
CA PRO A 357 18.68 23.78 1.42
C PRO A 357 19.27 22.88 2.50
N GLY A 358 19.56 21.63 2.17
CA GLY A 358 20.09 20.62 3.09
C GLY A 358 19.04 19.79 3.85
N LYS A 359 17.78 20.20 3.82
CA LYS A 359 16.70 19.49 4.52
C LYS A 359 16.33 18.17 3.84
N ILE A 360 16.05 17.16 4.65
CA ILE A 360 15.61 15.82 4.20
C ILE A 360 14.08 15.74 4.19
N LEU A 361 13.53 15.08 3.17
CA LEU A 361 12.08 14.99 2.95
C LEU A 361 11.32 14.38 4.13
N HIS A 362 10.10 14.87 4.34
CA HIS A 362 9.06 14.23 5.15
C HIS A 362 8.40 13.11 4.37
N GLU A 363 7.79 13.42 3.21
CA GLU A 363 7.11 12.43 2.36
C GLU A 363 7.11 12.83 0.87
N VAL A 364 6.84 11.86 0.00
CA VAL A 364 6.68 12.04 -1.46
C VAL A 364 5.36 11.41 -1.90
N ARG A 365 4.55 12.12 -2.68
CA ARG A 365 3.30 11.63 -3.26
C ARG A 365 3.32 11.77 -4.77
N LEU A 366 2.77 10.76 -5.44
CA LEU A 366 2.75 10.65 -6.90
C LEU A 366 1.33 10.79 -7.48
N GLY A 367 0.34 10.99 -6.60
CA GLY A 367 -1.06 11.18 -6.95
C GLY A 367 -1.34 12.45 -7.75
N GLU A 368 -2.51 12.48 -8.38
CA GLU A 368 -2.97 13.60 -9.20
C GLU A 368 -3.01 14.90 -8.38
N MET A 369 -3.52 14.84 -7.15
CA MET A 369 -3.65 16.02 -6.28
C MET A 369 -2.29 16.62 -5.91
N ALA A 370 -1.29 15.76 -5.66
CA ALA A 370 0.07 16.20 -5.37
C ALA A 370 0.76 16.80 -6.60
N GLU A 371 0.59 16.19 -7.78
CA GLU A 371 1.19 16.70 -9.02
C GLU A 371 0.59 18.04 -9.47
N LEU A 372 -0.67 18.32 -9.12
CA LEU A 372 -1.35 19.60 -9.35
C LEU A 372 -1.06 20.67 -8.29
N GLY A 373 -0.42 20.29 -7.18
CA GLY A 373 -0.21 21.19 -6.04
C GLY A 373 -1.49 21.49 -5.24
N GLU A 374 -2.53 20.67 -5.39
CA GLU A 374 -3.74 20.71 -4.53
C GLU A 374 -3.41 20.30 -3.09
N VAL A 375 -2.32 19.53 -2.92
CA VAL A 375 -1.70 19.21 -1.62
C VAL A 375 -0.18 19.42 -1.73
N PRO A 376 0.53 19.75 -0.64
CA PRO A 376 1.97 20.06 -0.68
C PRO A 376 2.86 18.82 -0.83
N PHE A 377 2.27 17.62 -0.82
CA PHE A 377 2.98 16.36 -0.61
C PHE A 377 3.74 15.80 -1.82
N ARG A 378 3.85 16.54 -2.93
CA ARG A 378 4.64 16.11 -4.09
C ARG A 378 6.08 15.78 -3.71
N ARG A 379 6.71 16.70 -2.98
CA ARG A 379 7.99 16.52 -2.26
C ARG A 379 7.91 17.44 -1.06
N TYR A 380 7.46 16.92 0.08
CA TYR A 380 7.23 17.72 1.26
C TYR A 380 8.36 17.52 2.27
N TYR A 381 8.78 18.61 2.91
CA TYR A 381 9.94 18.68 3.80
C TYR A 381 9.57 19.20 5.18
N GLY A 382 8.28 19.18 5.55
CA GLY A 382 7.80 19.53 6.90
C GLY A 382 8.14 18.46 7.94
N SER A 383 9.44 18.16 8.08
CA SER A 383 10.01 17.23 9.04
C SER A 383 11.26 17.86 9.63
N ILE A 384 11.30 17.98 10.96
CA ILE A 384 12.45 18.56 11.68
C ILE A 384 13.47 17.51 12.08
N ASP A 385 13.04 16.25 12.26
CA ASP A 385 13.86 15.15 12.75
C ASP A 385 14.59 14.38 11.64
N SER A 386 14.07 14.41 10.40
CA SER A 386 14.61 13.60 9.31
C SER A 386 16.03 14.01 8.89
N THR A 387 16.34 15.30 8.95
CA THR A 387 17.68 15.81 8.60
C THR A 387 18.77 15.32 9.57
N PRO A 388 18.65 15.48 10.91
CA PRO A 388 19.63 14.91 11.83
C PRO A 388 19.62 13.37 11.83
N LEU A 389 18.45 12.71 11.71
CA LEU A 389 18.36 11.25 11.62
C LEU A 389 19.07 10.68 10.38
N PHE A 390 19.11 11.42 9.27
CA PHE A 390 19.85 11.04 8.06
C PHE A 390 21.35 10.91 8.33
N VAL A 391 21.94 11.89 9.04
CA VAL A 391 23.36 11.87 9.41
C VAL A 391 23.63 10.75 10.41
N MET A 392 22.75 10.56 11.40
CA MET A 392 22.87 9.47 12.38
C MET A 392 22.84 8.09 11.70
N LEU A 393 21.92 7.85 10.77
CA LEU A 393 21.86 6.61 10.01
C LEU A 393 23.13 6.40 9.18
N ALA A 394 23.67 7.44 8.55
CA ALA A 394 24.89 7.35 7.77
C ALA A 394 26.08 6.90 8.64
N ALA A 395 26.20 7.43 9.86
CA ALA A 395 27.24 7.06 10.81
C ALA A 395 27.08 5.60 11.28
N ALA A 396 25.88 5.22 11.70
CA ALA A 396 25.58 3.86 12.14
C ALA A 396 25.74 2.82 11.01
N TYR A 397 25.39 3.19 9.77
CA TYR A 397 25.64 2.38 8.58
C TYR A 397 27.14 2.17 8.34
N LEU A 398 27.95 3.24 8.43
CA LEU A 398 29.39 3.14 8.28
C LEU A 398 30.03 2.26 9.36
N GLU A 399 29.60 2.42 10.60
CA GLU A 399 30.06 1.58 11.72
C GLU A 399 29.74 0.10 11.46
N ARG A 400 28.52 -0.18 10.99
CA ARG A 400 28.06 -1.55 10.74
C ARG A 400 28.76 -2.22 9.56
N THR A 401 29.08 -1.48 8.50
CA THR A 401 29.44 -2.05 7.19
C THR A 401 30.86 -1.74 6.73
N HIS A 402 31.50 -0.70 7.28
CA HIS A 402 32.75 -0.13 6.77
C HIS A 402 32.69 0.31 5.29
N ASP A 403 31.50 0.54 4.72
CA ASP A 403 31.30 0.96 3.32
C ASP A 403 31.68 2.42 3.10
N LEU A 404 32.99 2.68 2.99
CA LEU A 404 33.54 4.02 2.81
C LEU A 404 33.14 4.64 1.47
N ASP A 405 32.92 3.86 0.42
CA ASP A 405 32.58 4.38 -0.90
C ASP A 405 31.19 5.02 -0.91
N THR A 406 30.20 4.36 -0.29
CA THR A 406 28.88 4.95 -0.08
C THR A 406 28.96 6.23 0.75
N LEU A 407 29.78 6.26 1.80
CA LEU A 407 29.91 7.47 2.63
C LEU A 407 30.63 8.62 1.92
N ARG A 408 31.61 8.34 1.05
CA ARG A 408 32.23 9.36 0.19
C ARG A 408 31.22 9.97 -0.76
N GLU A 409 30.37 9.14 -1.36
CA GLU A 409 29.27 9.60 -2.24
C GLU A 409 28.29 10.51 -1.48
N LEU A 410 27.94 10.15 -0.24
CA LEU A 410 26.95 10.88 0.56
C LEU A 410 27.52 12.08 1.33
N TRP A 411 28.85 12.23 1.38
CA TRP A 411 29.48 13.28 2.20
C TRP A 411 28.97 14.70 1.89
N PRO A 412 28.82 15.12 0.61
CA PRO A 412 28.27 16.44 0.32
C PRO A 412 26.84 16.65 0.84
N ASN A 413 26.02 15.59 0.85
CA ASN A 413 24.66 15.62 1.39
C ASN A 413 24.66 15.69 2.92
N ILE A 414 25.61 15.02 3.58
CA ILE A 414 25.81 15.10 5.02
C ILE A 414 26.21 16.52 5.41
N GLU A 415 27.16 17.12 4.70
CA GLU A 415 27.54 18.52 4.96
C GLU A 415 26.39 19.48 4.73
N ALA A 416 25.59 19.29 3.68
CA ALA A 416 24.38 20.10 3.47
C ALA A 416 23.37 19.94 4.61
N ALA A 417 23.20 18.73 5.16
CA ALA A 417 22.32 18.48 6.30
C ALA A 417 22.80 19.17 7.58
N LEU A 418 24.11 19.19 7.84
CA LEU A 418 24.69 19.92 8.96
C LEU A 418 24.56 21.44 8.79
N ASN A 419 24.84 21.95 7.59
CA ASN A 419 24.63 23.37 7.29
C ASN A 419 23.15 23.77 7.47
N TRP A 420 22.19 22.88 7.17
CA TRP A 420 20.78 23.16 7.45
C TRP A 420 20.50 23.30 8.95
N ILE A 421 21.12 22.48 9.80
CA ILE A 421 20.96 22.56 11.26
C ILE A 421 21.32 23.96 11.75
N ASP A 422 22.46 24.50 11.32
CA ASP A 422 22.96 25.80 11.77
C ASP A 422 22.23 26.99 11.12
N GLU A 423 21.98 26.93 9.80
CA GLU A 423 21.49 28.10 9.05
C GLU A 423 19.96 28.25 9.04
N TYR A 424 19.23 27.13 9.10
CA TYR A 424 17.76 27.12 8.97
C TYR A 424 17.06 26.49 10.18
N GLY A 425 17.74 25.55 10.86
CA GLY A 425 17.21 24.84 12.02
C GLY A 425 17.15 25.71 13.27
N ASP A 426 18.19 26.51 13.52
CA ASP A 426 18.28 27.44 14.66
C ASP A 426 17.80 28.85 14.25
N ARG A 427 16.50 29.09 14.32
CA ARG A 427 15.88 30.30 13.77
C ARG A 427 16.11 31.55 14.60
N ASP A 428 16.30 31.40 15.91
CA ASP A 428 16.50 32.50 16.84
C ASP A 428 17.96 32.63 17.33
N GLY A 429 18.82 31.66 16.99
CA GLY A 429 20.26 31.70 17.25
C GLY A 429 20.63 31.25 18.67
N ASP A 430 19.74 30.52 19.35
CA ASP A 430 19.96 30.06 20.72
C ASP A 430 20.65 28.68 20.81
N GLY A 431 20.89 28.05 19.65
CA GLY A 431 21.54 26.75 19.51
C GLY A 431 20.57 25.56 19.51
N PHE A 432 19.26 25.78 19.60
CA PHE A 432 18.26 24.71 19.49
C PHE A 432 17.57 24.72 18.13
N VAL A 433 17.38 23.51 17.58
CA VAL A 433 16.67 23.36 16.32
C VAL A 433 15.16 23.42 16.54
N GLU A 434 14.49 24.30 15.81
CA GLU A 434 13.07 24.60 15.95
C GLU A 434 12.30 24.33 14.65
N TYR A 435 11.04 23.91 14.79
CA TYR A 435 10.12 23.86 13.65
C TYR A 435 9.04 24.92 13.73
N GLY A 436 8.59 25.35 12.56
CA GLY A 436 7.37 26.11 12.37
C GLY A 436 7.04 26.16 10.90
N ARG A 437 5.83 25.73 10.53
CA ARG A 437 5.35 25.69 9.15
C ARG A 437 5.54 27.03 8.44
N GLN A 438 5.99 27.00 7.19
CA GLN A 438 6.16 28.19 6.36
C GLN A 438 4.90 28.55 5.55
N SER A 439 3.90 27.65 5.54
CA SER A 439 2.60 27.87 4.91
C SER A 439 1.46 27.40 5.81
N SER A 440 0.25 27.93 5.60
CA SER A 440 -0.96 27.53 6.32
C SER A 440 -1.42 26.11 6.04
N GLU A 441 -1.00 25.54 4.90
CA GLU A 441 -1.30 24.16 4.48
C GLU A 441 -0.28 23.14 4.98
N GLY A 442 0.85 23.61 5.54
CA GLY A 442 1.89 22.77 6.11
C GLY A 442 1.49 22.19 7.47
N LEU A 443 2.18 21.10 7.84
CA LEU A 443 2.03 20.45 9.14
C LEU A 443 2.39 21.41 10.27
N ILE A 444 1.48 21.55 11.23
CA ILE A 444 1.68 22.38 12.42
C ILE A 444 2.85 21.83 13.24
N ASN A 445 2.82 20.52 13.50
CA ASN A 445 3.89 19.81 14.20
C ASN A 445 4.72 19.03 13.20
N GLN A 446 6.05 19.20 13.23
CA GLN A 446 6.96 18.60 12.25
C GLN A 446 7.90 17.54 12.86
N GLY A 447 7.72 17.20 14.14
CA GLY A 447 8.39 16.06 14.78
C GLY A 447 7.58 14.77 14.69
N TRP A 448 8.03 13.70 15.34
CA TRP A 448 7.33 12.39 15.36
C TRP A 448 5.88 12.44 15.86
N LYS A 449 5.53 13.49 16.62
CA LYS A 449 4.18 13.82 17.07
C LYS A 449 3.53 14.86 16.15
N ASP A 450 3.34 14.51 14.88
CA ASP A 450 2.90 15.45 13.82
C ASP A 450 1.39 15.79 13.83
N SER A 451 0.60 15.16 14.69
CA SER A 451 -0.81 15.51 14.88
C SER A 451 -0.98 16.86 15.58
N HIS A 452 -1.97 17.65 15.14
CA HIS A 452 -2.17 19.05 15.56
C HIS A 452 -2.31 19.26 17.09
N ASP A 453 -2.77 18.25 17.81
CA ASP A 453 -3.09 18.27 19.24
C ASP A 453 -2.03 17.55 20.11
N SER A 454 -0.90 17.15 19.52
CA SER A 454 0.07 16.27 20.20
C SER A 454 1.19 16.99 20.98
N VAL A 455 1.26 18.32 20.89
CA VAL A 455 2.24 19.13 21.60
C VAL A 455 1.52 20.19 22.43
N PHE A 456 1.54 20.02 23.75
CA PHE A 456 0.82 20.85 24.71
C PHE A 456 1.63 21.04 25.99
N HIS A 457 1.32 22.12 26.71
CA HIS A 457 1.87 22.41 28.02
C HIS A 457 1.19 21.57 29.11
N ALA A 458 1.77 21.53 30.31
CA ALA A 458 1.23 20.73 31.43
C ALA A 458 -0.22 21.08 31.82
N ASP A 459 -0.71 22.26 31.45
CA ASP A 459 -2.09 22.72 31.65
C ASP A 459 -3.06 22.28 30.53
N GLY A 460 -2.59 21.55 29.52
CA GLY A 460 -3.37 21.08 28.37
C GLY A 460 -3.50 22.08 27.22
N ARG A 461 -2.94 23.29 27.34
CA ARG A 461 -2.93 24.27 26.24
C ARG A 461 -1.94 23.84 25.15
N LEU A 462 -2.37 23.87 23.89
CA LEU A 462 -1.50 23.58 22.75
C LEU A 462 -0.32 24.56 22.68
N ALA A 463 0.87 24.04 22.38
CA ALA A 463 2.05 24.84 22.14
C ALA A 463 1.91 25.61 20.81
N VAL A 464 2.42 26.84 20.77
CA VAL A 464 2.44 27.69 19.56
C VAL A 464 3.89 27.85 19.13
N GLY A 465 4.18 27.57 17.86
CA GLY A 465 5.54 27.59 17.36
C GLY A 465 6.13 28.99 17.12
N PRO A 466 7.44 29.07 16.81
CA PRO A 466 8.37 27.93 16.63
C PRO A 466 8.57 27.06 17.88
N ILE A 467 8.81 25.76 17.70
CA ILE A 467 8.92 24.78 18.80
C ILE A 467 10.23 24.02 18.69
N ALA A 468 11.07 24.11 19.73
CA ALA A 468 12.18 23.20 19.99
C ALA A 468 11.70 21.99 20.81
N ILE A 469 11.62 20.80 20.18
CA ILE A 469 11.28 19.56 20.89
C ILE A 469 12.55 18.82 21.32
N VAL A 470 12.54 18.26 22.54
CA VAL A 470 13.74 17.74 23.20
C VAL A 470 14.36 16.54 22.47
N GLU A 471 13.54 15.69 21.86
CA GLU A 471 14.01 14.53 21.10
C GLU A 471 14.88 14.93 19.89
N VAL A 472 14.54 16.04 19.22
CA VAL A 472 15.29 16.53 18.05
C VAL A 472 16.66 17.04 18.47
N GLN A 473 16.77 17.67 19.63
CA GLN A 473 18.05 18.18 20.12
C GLN A 473 19.04 17.03 20.37
N ALA A 474 18.54 15.89 20.86
CA ALA A 474 19.34 14.68 20.98
C ALA A 474 19.76 14.13 19.61
N TYR A 475 18.88 14.19 18.60
CA TYR A 475 19.23 13.79 17.24
C TYR A 475 20.26 14.72 16.60
N VAL A 476 20.16 16.03 16.81
CA VAL A 476 21.14 17.03 16.35
C VAL A 476 22.51 16.73 16.94
N TYR A 477 22.60 16.52 18.26
CA TYR A 477 23.85 16.10 18.90
C TYR A 477 24.40 14.78 18.31
N GLY A 478 23.51 13.81 18.08
CA GLY A 478 23.85 12.55 17.43
C GLY A 478 24.37 12.72 15.99
N ALA A 479 23.80 13.66 15.24
CA ALA A 479 24.21 13.99 13.87
C ALA A 479 25.63 14.57 13.85
N TRP A 480 25.93 15.58 14.66
CA TRP A 480 27.28 16.16 14.77
C TRP A 480 28.31 15.11 15.21
N SER A 481 28.00 14.35 16.26
CA SER A 481 28.85 13.26 16.75
C SER A 481 29.10 12.20 15.66
N GLY A 482 28.06 11.83 14.91
CA GLY A 482 28.15 10.88 13.81
C GLY A 482 28.98 11.41 12.64
N ALA A 483 28.78 12.67 12.25
CA ALA A 483 29.54 13.31 11.19
C ALA A 483 31.04 13.40 11.52
N ALA A 484 31.40 13.74 12.76
CA ALA A 484 32.79 13.74 13.22
C ALA A 484 33.44 12.33 13.14
N GLN A 485 32.66 11.27 13.36
CA GLN A 485 33.14 9.89 13.18
C GLN A 485 33.32 9.55 11.70
N ILE A 486 32.37 9.94 10.84
CA ILE A 486 32.46 9.73 9.39
C ILE A 486 33.69 10.45 8.83
N ALA A 487 33.89 11.74 9.13
CA ALA A 487 35.04 12.53 8.67
C ALA A 487 36.38 11.88 9.04
N ARG A 488 36.54 11.43 10.30
CA ARG A 488 37.71 10.67 10.76
C ARG A 488 37.95 9.43 9.92
N ARG A 489 36.89 8.68 9.60
CA ARG A 489 36.97 7.42 8.83
C ARG A 489 37.19 7.65 7.34
N LEU A 490 36.79 8.80 6.82
CA LEU A 490 37.10 9.25 5.45
C LEU A 490 38.54 9.80 5.30
N GLY A 491 39.25 10.00 6.41
CA GLY A 491 40.64 10.48 6.41
C GLY A 491 40.77 11.99 6.54
N ASP A 492 39.74 12.68 7.04
CA ASP A 492 39.73 14.13 7.28
C ASP A 492 39.64 14.43 8.80
N PRO A 493 40.76 14.32 9.54
CA PRO A 493 40.76 14.53 10.99
C PRO A 493 40.54 15.99 11.38
N ASP A 494 40.93 16.95 10.54
CA ASP A 494 40.76 18.38 10.80
C ASP A 494 39.29 18.75 10.73
N ARG A 495 38.58 18.28 9.69
CA ARG A 495 37.13 18.43 9.61
C ARG A 495 36.45 17.77 10.79
N ALA A 496 36.88 16.57 11.18
CA ALA A 496 36.32 15.88 12.33
C ALA A 496 36.53 16.55 13.68
N GLN A 497 37.55 17.40 13.83
CA GLN A 497 37.79 18.18 15.05
C GLN A 497 36.97 19.48 15.07
N GLY A 498 36.64 20.02 13.90
CA GLY A 498 35.79 21.21 13.78
C GLY A 498 34.28 20.92 13.87
N LEU A 499 33.90 19.65 13.76
CA LEU A 499 32.55 19.12 14.04
C LEU A 499 32.46 18.68 15.50
#